data_AF-A0A811RCR8-F1
#
_entry.id   AF-A0A811RCR8-F1
#
_cell.length_a   1.000
_cell.length_b   1.000
_cell.length_c   1.000
_cell.angle_alpha   90.00
_cell.angle_beta   90.00
_cell.angle_gamma   90.00
#
_symmetry.space_group_name_H-M   'P 1'
#
loop_
_entity.id
_entity.type
_entity.pdbx_description
1 polymer ?
#
loop_
_entity_poly.entity_id
_entity_poly.type
_entity_poly.pdbx_seq_one_letter_code
_entity_poly.pdbx_strand_id
1 'polypeptide(L)'
;MSSSPVATAAASAAVVALAVANRVLYKLALVPLKAYPFFLAQLTTFGYVAVYFSILYARCRSGVVTRDMLALRKHRFVAIGLLEALGVASGMSAGAMLPGPAIPILSQSFLVWQLTFSALLLGRTYSARQIIGCFLVISGVILAVASGGNEGHLLSEVKLIWPALMVASSAFQAGASILKEAVFIDGAKRLKGKRPDIFVVNSFGSGFQALFVFLLLPFLSNLRGIKFAELPAYLNGGAECFLNVAESPIDCGGAPFLPLLFIVVNMAFNISLLNLVKMSSALVASLTATSAVPISIYILSLPLPYIPHGAELSMSFIIGAV
;
A
#
# COMPACT_ATOMS: atom_id res chain seq x y z
N MET A 1 -22.21 -17.47 -4.25
CA MET A 1 -22.60 -16.69 -5.44
C MET A 1 -21.38 -15.97 -5.97
N SER A 2 -20.95 -16.27 -7.19
CA SER A 2 -19.97 -15.45 -7.92
C SER A 2 -20.59 -14.06 -8.10
N SER A 3 -19.86 -12.99 -7.77
CA SER A 3 -20.31 -11.63 -8.08
C SER A 3 -20.53 -11.49 -9.59
N SER A 4 -21.49 -10.67 -10.02
CA SER A 4 -21.72 -10.46 -11.46
C SER A 4 -20.47 -9.85 -12.11
N PRO A 5 -20.19 -10.17 -13.39
CA PRO A 5 -19.07 -9.56 -14.13
C PRO A 5 -19.10 -8.03 -14.09
N VAL A 6 -20.31 -7.46 -14.17
CA VAL A 6 -20.57 -6.01 -14.08
C VAL A 6 -20.18 -5.44 -12.73
N ALA A 7 -20.55 -6.11 -11.62
CA ALA A 7 -20.17 -5.66 -10.28
C ALA A 7 -18.66 -5.70 -10.06
N THR A 8 -17.99 -6.70 -10.64
CA THR A 8 -16.52 -6.83 -10.56
C THR A 8 -15.84 -5.73 -11.38
N ALA A 9 -16.34 -5.44 -12.59
CA ALA A 9 -15.82 -4.35 -13.41
C ALA A 9 -16.00 -2.97 -12.74
N ALA A 10 -17.17 -2.70 -12.15
CA ALA A 10 -17.42 -1.47 -11.41
C ALA A 10 -16.49 -1.34 -10.19
N ALA A 11 -16.28 -2.43 -9.44
CA ALA A 11 -15.34 -2.45 -8.33
C ALA A 11 -13.90 -2.20 -8.79
N SER A 12 -13.48 -2.78 -9.93
CA SER A 12 -12.17 -2.52 -10.52
C SER A 12 -12.01 -1.05 -10.92
N ALA A 13 -13.00 -0.45 -11.58
CA ALA A 13 -12.96 0.96 -11.96
C ALA A 13 -12.84 1.88 -10.73
N ALA A 14 -13.58 1.59 -9.66
CA ALA A 14 -13.48 2.32 -8.41
C ALA A 14 -12.08 2.18 -7.77
N VAL A 15 -11.50 0.98 -7.79
CA VAL A 15 -10.13 0.73 -7.31
C VAL A 15 -9.12 1.54 -8.12
N VAL A 16 -9.23 1.60 -9.46
CA VAL A 16 -8.33 2.40 -10.30
C VAL A 16 -8.45 3.88 -9.96
N ALA A 17 -9.67 4.43 -9.94
CA ALA A 17 -9.89 5.85 -9.64
C ALA A 17 -9.34 6.24 -8.25
N LEU A 18 -9.62 5.42 -7.24
CA LEU A 18 -9.12 5.64 -5.88
C LEU A 18 -7.61 5.43 -5.79
N ALA A 19 -7.03 4.49 -6.53
CA ALA A 19 -5.57 4.29 -6.57
C ALA A 19 -4.85 5.51 -7.17
N VAL A 20 -5.39 6.07 -8.25
CA VAL A 20 -4.88 7.30 -8.87
C VAL A 20 -4.96 8.46 -7.89
N ALA A 21 -6.15 8.71 -7.33
CA ALA A 21 -6.36 9.78 -6.37
C ALA A 21 -5.44 9.62 -5.14
N ASN A 22 -5.30 8.39 -4.63
CA ASN A 22 -4.44 8.08 -3.49
C ASN A 22 -2.96 8.42 -3.75
N ARG A 23 -2.44 8.11 -4.94
CA ARG A 23 -1.04 8.41 -5.30
C ARG A 23 -0.79 9.91 -5.46
N VAL A 24 -1.72 10.61 -6.11
CA VAL A 24 -1.64 12.06 -6.29
C VAL A 24 -1.74 12.76 -4.93
N LEU A 25 -2.75 12.44 -4.12
CA LEU A 25 -2.95 13.01 -2.80
C LEU A 25 -1.83 12.66 -1.83
N TYR A 26 -1.21 11.48 -1.94
CA TYR A 26 -0.02 11.16 -1.15
C TYR A 26 1.12 12.14 -1.44
N LYS A 27 1.41 12.39 -2.72
CA LYS A 27 2.46 13.35 -3.10
C LYS A 27 2.12 14.77 -2.63
N LEU A 28 0.86 15.17 -2.72
CA LEU A 28 0.38 16.46 -2.23
C LEU A 28 0.42 16.56 -0.70
N ALA A 29 0.09 15.51 0.04
CA ALA A 29 0.18 15.46 1.50
C ALA A 29 1.62 15.50 2.03
N LEU A 30 2.57 15.04 1.21
CA LEU A 30 3.99 15.17 1.49
C LEU A 30 4.54 16.59 1.24
N VAL A 31 3.78 17.50 0.61
CA VAL A 31 4.19 18.91 0.49
C VAL A 31 4.24 19.59 1.87
N PRO A 32 3.16 19.63 2.67
CA PRO A 32 3.19 20.24 4.01
C PRO A 32 4.01 19.44 5.01
N LEU A 33 3.98 18.10 4.94
CA LEU A 33 4.63 17.22 5.90
C LEU A 33 5.97 16.65 5.38
N LYS A 34 6.65 17.36 4.47
CA LYS A 34 7.91 16.92 3.87
C LYS A 34 9.00 16.62 4.91
N ALA A 35 9.06 17.43 5.96
CA ALA A 35 9.98 17.26 7.09
C ALA A 35 9.52 16.15 8.05
N TYR A 36 8.22 15.83 8.05
CA TYR A 36 7.55 14.92 8.99
C TYR A 36 6.88 13.69 8.33
N PRO A 37 7.50 12.97 7.37
CA PRO A 37 6.87 11.82 6.71
C PRO A 37 6.60 10.67 7.68
N PHE A 38 7.42 10.54 8.72
CA PHE A 38 7.23 9.52 9.74
C PHE A 38 5.99 9.81 10.62
N PHE A 39 5.72 11.09 10.91
CA PHE A 39 4.49 11.50 11.60
C PHE A 39 3.26 11.14 10.76
N LEU A 40 3.29 11.43 9.45
CA LEU A 40 2.19 11.07 8.53
C LEU A 40 1.95 9.55 8.48
N ALA A 41 3.02 8.74 8.50
CA ALA A 41 2.94 7.27 8.56
C ALA A 41 2.31 6.76 9.87
N GLN A 42 2.60 7.40 11.01
CA GLN A 42 1.94 7.05 12.27
C GLN A 42 0.48 7.50 12.30
N LEU A 43 0.20 8.74 11.89
CA LEU A 43 -1.15 9.29 11.83
C LEU A 43 -2.08 8.43 10.97
N THR A 44 -1.62 8.00 9.80
CA THR A 44 -2.34 7.06 8.92
C THR A 44 -2.56 5.70 9.59
N THR A 45 -1.52 5.11 10.19
CA THR A 45 -1.60 3.79 10.85
C THR A 45 -2.60 3.79 12.01
N PHE A 46 -2.49 4.77 12.92
CA PHE A 46 -3.43 4.91 14.03
C PHE A 46 -4.83 5.30 13.56
N GLY A 47 -4.94 6.14 12.53
CA GLY A 47 -6.20 6.48 11.88
C GLY A 47 -6.92 5.24 11.35
N TYR A 48 -6.20 4.30 10.73
CA TYR A 48 -6.79 3.04 10.25
C TYR A 48 -7.32 2.20 11.40
N VAL A 49 -6.54 2.05 12.47
CA VAL A 49 -7.00 1.32 13.66
C VAL A 49 -8.25 1.97 14.22
N ALA A 50 -8.24 3.28 14.48
CA ALA A 50 -9.38 3.99 15.07
C ALA A 50 -10.64 3.85 14.22
N VAL A 51 -10.57 4.13 12.92
CA VAL A 51 -11.75 4.12 12.05
C VAL A 51 -12.22 2.70 11.75
N TYR A 52 -11.33 1.74 11.46
CA TYR A 52 -11.73 0.36 11.19
C TYR A 52 -12.35 -0.31 12.40
N PHE A 53 -11.78 -0.14 13.60
CA PHE A 53 -12.39 -0.66 14.82
C PHE A 53 -13.70 0.04 15.17
N SER A 54 -13.84 1.34 14.90
CA SER A 54 -15.11 2.07 15.10
C SER A 54 -16.21 1.53 14.19
N ILE A 55 -15.91 1.33 12.90
CA ILE A 55 -16.86 0.74 11.95
C ILE A 55 -17.17 -0.71 12.34
N LEU A 56 -16.17 -1.50 12.73
CA LEU A 56 -16.37 -2.87 13.18
C LEU A 56 -17.28 -2.92 14.42
N TYR A 57 -17.07 -2.03 15.39
CA TYR A 57 -17.91 -1.91 16.58
C TYR A 57 -19.35 -1.56 16.21
N ALA A 58 -19.57 -0.57 15.34
CA ALA A 58 -20.90 -0.21 14.86
C ALA A 58 -21.59 -1.39 14.13
N ARG A 59 -20.84 -2.16 13.33
CA ARG A 59 -21.36 -3.33 12.60
C ARG A 59 -21.60 -4.55 13.49
N CYS A 60 -20.85 -4.69 14.58
CA CYS A 60 -21.13 -5.66 15.65
C CYS A 60 -22.42 -5.29 16.38
N ARG A 61 -22.62 -3.99 16.68
CA ARG A 61 -23.84 -3.48 17.33
C ARG A 61 -25.09 -3.66 16.47
N SER A 62 -24.97 -3.50 15.15
CA SER A 62 -26.08 -3.72 14.21
C SER A 62 -26.33 -5.21 13.87
N GLY A 63 -25.57 -6.14 14.46
CA GLY A 63 -25.72 -7.58 14.24
C GLY A 63 -25.25 -8.07 12.86
N VAL A 64 -24.65 -7.20 12.04
CA VAL A 64 -24.11 -7.56 10.72
C VAL A 64 -22.86 -8.42 10.86
N VAL A 65 -22.05 -8.16 11.90
CA VAL A 65 -20.89 -8.98 12.26
C VAL A 65 -21.26 -9.89 13.44
N THR A 66 -21.30 -11.20 13.19
CA THR A 66 -21.61 -12.20 14.22
C THR A 66 -20.38 -12.58 15.04
N ARG A 67 -20.58 -13.11 16.26
CA ARG A 67 -19.47 -13.61 17.11
C ARG A 67 -18.65 -14.70 16.41
N ASP A 68 -19.27 -15.49 15.55
CA ASP A 68 -18.58 -16.52 14.75
C ASP A 68 -17.61 -15.91 13.72
N MET A 69 -17.90 -14.71 13.21
CA MET A 69 -16.99 -13.97 12.33
C MET A 69 -15.78 -13.41 13.11
N LEU A 70 -15.95 -13.11 14.40
CA LEU A 70 -14.85 -12.67 15.29
C LEU A 70 -14.01 -13.84 15.82
N ALA A 71 -14.56 -15.06 15.83
CA ALA A 71 -13.88 -16.28 16.26
C ALA A 71 -12.94 -16.89 15.19
N LEU A 72 -12.64 -16.14 14.12
CA LEU A 72 -11.65 -16.53 13.12
C LEU A 72 -10.26 -16.70 13.76
N ARG A 73 -9.41 -17.52 13.12
CA ARG A 73 -8.08 -17.89 13.62
C ARG A 73 -7.18 -16.64 13.79
N LYS A 74 -7.03 -16.18 15.03
CA LYS A 74 -6.24 -14.99 15.40
C LYS A 74 -4.79 -15.05 14.92
N HIS A 75 -4.14 -16.22 14.94
CA HIS A 75 -2.75 -16.36 14.48
C HIS A 75 -2.53 -15.94 13.03
N ARG A 76 -3.55 -16.05 12.16
CA ARG A 76 -3.45 -15.60 10.76
C ARG A 76 -3.43 -14.08 10.68
N PHE A 77 -4.24 -13.40 11.49
CA PHE A 77 -4.21 -11.93 11.57
C PHE A 77 -2.90 -11.42 12.16
N VAL A 78 -2.34 -12.13 13.16
CA VAL A 78 -1.00 -11.84 13.68
C VAL A 78 0.05 -11.98 12.58
N ALA A 79 0.03 -13.09 11.83
CA ALA A 79 0.97 -13.30 10.72
C ALA A 79 0.80 -12.27 9.59
N ILE A 80 -0.42 -11.87 9.25
CA ILE A 80 -0.69 -10.77 8.30
C ILE A 80 -0.02 -9.49 8.81
N GLY A 81 -0.32 -9.06 10.03
CA GLY A 81 0.22 -7.84 10.60
C GLY A 81 1.75 -7.85 10.70
N LEU A 82 2.35 -9.00 11.04
CA LEU A 82 3.80 -9.16 11.09
C LEU A 82 4.43 -9.04 9.69
N LEU A 83 3.89 -9.74 8.70
CA LEU A 83 4.37 -9.67 7.32
C LEU A 83 4.24 -8.26 6.74
N GLU A 84 3.13 -7.56 7.00
CA GLU A 84 2.95 -6.17 6.58
C GLU A 84 3.96 -5.24 7.26
N ALA A 85 4.16 -5.39 8.57
CA ALA A 85 5.13 -4.59 9.31
C ALA A 85 6.57 -4.84 8.83
N LEU A 86 6.97 -6.10 8.64
CA LEU A 86 8.28 -6.47 8.10
C LEU A 86 8.45 -5.96 6.67
N GLY A 87 7.41 -6.09 5.83
CA GLY A 87 7.39 -5.56 4.47
C GLY A 87 7.61 -4.05 4.43
N VAL A 88 6.85 -3.29 5.22
CA VAL A 88 7.01 -1.84 5.33
C VAL A 88 8.39 -1.46 5.87
N ALA A 89 8.86 -2.12 6.92
CA ALA A 89 10.16 -1.84 7.53
C ALA A 89 11.33 -2.07 6.56
N SER A 90 11.38 -3.25 5.95
CA SER A 90 12.41 -3.61 4.96
C SER A 90 12.31 -2.75 3.69
N GLY A 91 11.10 -2.44 3.23
CA GLY A 91 10.86 -1.62 2.05
C GLY A 91 11.29 -0.17 2.24
N MET A 92 11.00 0.42 3.40
CA MET A 92 11.49 1.76 3.74
C MET A 92 13.02 1.78 3.89
N SER A 93 13.60 0.74 4.48
CA SER A 93 15.06 0.60 4.64
C SER A 93 15.76 0.55 3.27
N ALA A 94 15.27 -0.31 2.38
CA ALA A 94 15.81 -0.46 1.04
C ALA A 94 15.57 0.77 0.18
N GLY A 95 14.36 1.34 0.22
CA GLY A 95 14.00 2.53 -0.53
C GLY A 95 14.79 3.80 -0.14
N ALA A 96 15.31 3.88 1.08
CA ALA A 96 16.18 4.98 1.49
C ALA A 96 17.58 4.91 0.84
N MET A 97 18.03 3.70 0.47
CA MET A 97 19.39 3.43 -0.03
C MET A 97 19.44 3.14 -1.53
N LEU A 98 18.28 2.87 -2.13
CA LEU A 98 18.16 2.57 -3.55
C LEU A 98 17.92 3.84 -4.38
N PRO A 99 18.47 3.92 -5.61
CA PRO A 99 18.10 4.94 -6.57
C PRO A 99 16.60 4.92 -6.84
N GLY A 100 15.99 6.11 -6.97
CA GLY A 100 14.55 6.25 -7.22
C GLY A 100 14.00 5.39 -8.35
N PRO A 101 14.68 5.26 -9.51
CA PRO A 101 14.26 4.37 -10.60
C PRO A 101 14.32 2.87 -10.24
N ALA A 102 15.26 2.43 -9.39
CA ALA A 102 15.40 1.01 -9.04
C ALA A 102 14.25 0.49 -8.17
N ILE A 103 13.66 1.37 -7.34
CA ILE A 103 12.56 1.03 -6.41
C ILE A 103 11.36 0.41 -7.14
N PRO A 104 10.74 1.04 -8.17
CA PRO A 104 9.59 0.47 -8.86
C PRO A 104 9.92 -0.85 -9.57
N ILE A 105 11.10 -0.96 -10.21
CA ILE A 105 11.53 -2.20 -10.90
C ILE A 105 11.60 -3.36 -9.89
N LEU A 106 12.30 -3.17 -8.78
CA LEU A 106 12.47 -4.19 -7.75
C LEU A 106 11.16 -4.49 -7.03
N SER A 107 10.31 -3.48 -6.81
CA SER A 107 8.99 -3.65 -6.20
C SER A 107 8.07 -4.54 -7.04
N GLN A 108 8.27 -4.59 -8.36
CA GLN A 108 7.45 -5.39 -9.27
C GLN A 108 7.59 -6.89 -9.07
N SER A 109 8.65 -7.34 -8.38
CA SER A 109 8.77 -8.71 -7.87
C SER A 109 7.58 -9.14 -6.99
N PHE A 110 6.82 -8.19 -6.44
CA PHE A 110 5.59 -8.42 -5.71
C PHE A 110 4.62 -9.33 -6.47
N LEU A 111 4.40 -9.10 -7.78
CA LEU A 111 3.46 -9.90 -8.57
C LEU A 111 3.94 -11.35 -8.75
N VAL A 112 5.26 -11.52 -8.92
CA VAL A 112 5.88 -12.85 -9.03
C VAL A 112 5.71 -13.61 -7.73
N TRP A 113 6.08 -12.99 -6.59
CA TRP A 113 5.89 -13.59 -5.28
C TRP A 113 4.43 -13.90 -4.98
N GLN A 114 3.51 -13.04 -5.41
CA GLN A 114 2.08 -13.24 -5.21
C GLN A 114 1.56 -14.45 -6.00
N LEU A 115 2.00 -14.64 -7.24
CA LEU A 115 1.70 -15.85 -8.03
C LEU A 115 2.27 -17.10 -7.34
N THR A 116 3.54 -17.05 -6.94
CA THR A 116 4.23 -18.16 -6.27
C THR A 116 3.53 -18.55 -4.96
N PHE A 117 3.28 -17.59 -4.06
CA PHE A 117 2.61 -17.87 -2.80
C PHE A 117 1.15 -18.29 -2.98
N SER A 118 0.46 -17.77 -3.99
CA SER A 118 -0.90 -18.22 -4.24
C SER A 118 -0.95 -19.64 -4.81
N ALA A 119 -0.01 -20.02 -5.68
CA ALA A 119 0.12 -21.41 -6.12
C ALA A 119 0.45 -22.35 -4.95
N LEU A 120 1.40 -21.96 -4.08
CA LEU A 120 1.85 -22.79 -2.96
C LEU A 120 0.86 -22.86 -1.78
N LEU A 121 0.30 -21.73 -1.35
CA LEU A 121 -0.55 -21.63 -0.14
C LEU A 121 -2.03 -21.85 -0.44
N LEU A 122 -2.52 -21.40 -1.61
CA LEU A 122 -3.92 -21.54 -2.00
C LEU A 122 -4.16 -22.70 -2.97
N GLY A 123 -3.10 -23.32 -3.50
CA GLY A 123 -3.21 -24.43 -4.46
C GLY A 123 -3.84 -24.03 -5.79
N ARG A 124 -3.78 -22.74 -6.16
CA ARG A 124 -4.40 -22.26 -7.40
C ARG A 124 -3.52 -22.57 -8.62
N THR A 125 -4.16 -23.05 -9.68
CA THR A 125 -3.57 -23.13 -11.00
C THR A 125 -3.85 -21.84 -11.77
N TYR A 126 -2.83 -21.35 -12.47
CA TYR A 126 -2.91 -20.11 -13.24
C TYR A 126 -2.97 -20.41 -14.73
N SER A 127 -3.84 -19.69 -15.43
CA SER A 127 -3.90 -19.78 -16.89
C SER A 127 -2.69 -19.10 -17.53
N ALA A 128 -2.27 -19.58 -18.70
CA ALA A 128 -1.17 -18.96 -19.47
C ALA A 128 -1.39 -17.45 -19.69
N ARG A 129 -2.65 -17.01 -19.88
CA ARG A 129 -3.01 -15.59 -20.03
C ARG A 129 -2.64 -14.73 -18.81
N GLN A 130 -2.81 -15.25 -17.60
CA GLN A 130 -2.46 -14.51 -16.37
C GLN A 130 -0.95 -14.40 -16.17
N ILE A 131 -0.22 -15.45 -16.55
CA ILE A 131 1.24 -15.47 -16.52
C ILE A 131 1.79 -14.47 -17.55
N ILE A 132 1.28 -14.49 -18.78
CA ILE A 132 1.64 -13.53 -19.83
C ILE A 132 1.34 -12.09 -19.38
N GLY A 133 0.17 -11.85 -18.77
CA GLY A 133 -0.18 -10.54 -18.22
C GLY A 133 0.80 -10.06 -17.15
N CYS A 134 1.30 -10.96 -16.29
CA CYS A 134 2.32 -10.61 -15.30
C CYS A 134 3.65 -10.23 -15.94
N PHE A 135 4.11 -10.99 -16.94
CA PHE A 135 5.34 -10.65 -17.68
C PHE A 135 5.21 -9.34 -18.43
N LEU A 136 4.07 -9.10 -19.08
CA LEU A 136 3.78 -7.84 -19.78
C LEU A 136 3.89 -6.65 -18.83
N VAL A 137 3.30 -6.75 -17.63
CA VAL A 137 3.41 -5.70 -16.61
C VAL A 137 4.85 -5.48 -16.16
N ILE A 138 5.64 -6.54 -15.95
CA ILE A 138 7.06 -6.42 -15.57
C ILE A 138 7.84 -5.71 -16.69
N SER A 139 7.64 -6.13 -17.94
CA SER A 139 8.27 -5.51 -19.11
C SER A 139 7.88 -4.04 -19.28
N GLY A 140 6.60 -3.70 -19.10
CA GLY A 140 6.11 -2.32 -19.17
C GLY A 140 6.74 -1.41 -18.12
N VAL A 141 6.88 -1.90 -16.86
CA VAL A 141 7.56 -1.15 -15.79
C VAL A 141 9.05 -0.96 -16.12
N ILE A 142 9.74 -2.00 -16.61
CA ILE A 142 11.16 -1.89 -16.99
C ILE A 142 11.33 -0.85 -18.11
N LEU A 143 10.48 -0.89 -19.15
CA LEU A 143 10.55 0.05 -20.28
C LEU A 143 10.27 1.49 -19.84
N ALA A 144 9.23 1.69 -19.02
CA ALA A 144 8.86 3.00 -18.51
C ALA A 144 9.98 3.62 -17.65
N VAL A 145 10.65 2.82 -16.82
CA VAL A 145 11.70 3.29 -15.93
C VAL A 145 13.05 3.47 -16.64
N ALA A 146 13.40 2.57 -17.56
CA ALA A 146 14.63 2.66 -18.35
C ALA A 146 14.69 3.96 -19.19
N SER A 147 13.54 4.49 -19.56
CA SER A 147 13.43 5.75 -20.32
C SER A 147 13.77 7.02 -19.55
N GLY A 148 13.86 6.96 -18.22
CA GLY A 148 14.07 8.12 -17.35
C GLY A 148 15.51 8.31 -16.87
N GLY A 149 16.47 7.48 -17.31
CA GLY A 149 17.85 7.52 -16.85
C GLY A 149 18.87 7.29 -17.96
N ASN A 150 19.93 8.10 -17.96
CA ASN A 150 21.11 7.88 -18.79
C ASN A 150 21.73 6.50 -18.45
N GLU A 151 22.10 5.74 -19.48
CA GLU A 151 22.49 4.33 -19.38
C GLU A 151 23.71 4.07 -18.48
N GLY A 152 23.70 2.87 -17.85
CA GLY A 152 24.88 2.23 -17.25
C GLY A 152 25.02 2.45 -15.73
N HIS A 153 24.98 1.38 -14.94
CA HIS A 153 25.28 1.34 -13.49
C HIS A 153 24.18 1.66 -12.45
N LEU A 154 22.88 1.65 -12.79
CA LEU A 154 21.77 1.85 -11.81
C LEU A 154 21.82 0.96 -10.54
N LEU A 155 22.49 -0.18 -10.58
CA LEU A 155 22.65 -1.09 -9.43
C LEU A 155 24.11 -1.40 -9.06
N SER A 156 25.10 -0.92 -9.83
CA SER A 156 26.50 -1.32 -9.62
C SER A 156 27.19 -0.58 -8.49
N GLU A 157 26.70 0.60 -8.11
CA GLU A 157 27.21 1.35 -6.96
C GLU A 157 26.53 0.95 -5.63
N VAL A 158 25.44 0.17 -5.69
CA VAL A 158 24.64 -0.17 -4.52
C VAL A 158 25.00 -1.57 -4.02
N LYS A 159 25.26 -1.70 -2.72
CA LYS A 159 25.46 -3.01 -2.09
C LYS A 159 24.25 -3.91 -2.38
N LEU A 160 24.51 -5.13 -2.89
CA LEU A 160 23.50 -6.13 -3.25
C LEU A 160 22.48 -6.43 -2.14
N ILE A 161 22.82 -6.14 -0.88
CA ILE A 161 21.91 -6.26 0.25
C ILE A 161 20.65 -5.41 0.11
N TRP A 162 20.72 -4.20 -0.48
CA TRP A 162 19.58 -3.30 -0.58
C TRP A 162 18.57 -3.73 -1.66
N PRO A 163 19.00 -4.10 -2.88
CA PRO A 163 18.10 -4.72 -3.85
C PRO A 163 17.47 -6.01 -3.32
N ALA A 164 18.26 -6.87 -2.66
CA ALA A 164 17.76 -8.12 -2.07
C ALA A 164 16.72 -7.84 -0.97
N LEU A 165 16.96 -6.83 -0.12
CA LEU A 165 16.02 -6.42 0.92
C LEU A 165 14.72 -5.86 0.34
N MET A 166 14.78 -5.14 -0.79
CA MET A 166 13.58 -4.67 -1.49
C MET A 166 12.75 -5.83 -2.07
N VAL A 167 13.41 -6.82 -2.67
CA VAL A 167 12.72 -8.03 -3.16
C VAL A 167 12.12 -8.85 -2.00
N ALA A 168 12.82 -8.94 -0.87
CA ALA A 168 12.31 -9.59 0.34
C ALA A 168 11.11 -8.81 0.93
N SER A 169 11.14 -7.48 0.92
CA SER A 169 9.99 -6.64 1.30
C SER A 169 8.76 -6.96 0.45
N SER A 170 8.93 -7.03 -0.87
CA SER A 170 7.85 -7.40 -1.80
C SER A 170 7.31 -8.80 -1.50
N ALA A 171 8.16 -9.76 -1.14
CA ALA A 171 7.74 -11.09 -0.73
C ALA A 171 6.87 -11.05 0.54
N PHE A 172 7.27 -10.31 1.58
CA PHE A 172 6.46 -10.18 2.80
C PHE A 172 5.10 -9.55 2.52
N GLN A 173 5.05 -8.47 1.73
CA GLN A 173 3.80 -7.82 1.35
C GLN A 173 2.91 -8.75 0.51
N ALA A 174 3.48 -9.50 -0.43
CA ALA A 174 2.75 -10.49 -1.23
C ALA A 174 2.19 -11.61 -0.34
N GLY A 175 2.99 -12.11 0.60
CA GLY A 175 2.58 -13.12 1.58
C GLY A 175 1.39 -12.63 2.43
N ALA A 176 1.43 -11.39 2.91
CA ALA A 176 0.31 -10.79 3.64
C ALA A 176 -0.97 -10.71 2.79
N SER A 177 -0.84 -10.30 1.51
CA SER A 177 -1.96 -10.21 0.57
C SER A 177 -2.61 -11.58 0.32
N ILE A 178 -1.80 -12.61 0.07
CA ILE A 178 -2.29 -13.99 -0.12
C ILE A 178 -2.88 -14.56 1.16
N LEU A 179 -2.31 -14.26 2.33
CA LEU A 179 -2.85 -14.71 3.60
C LEU A 179 -4.21 -14.07 3.91
N LYS A 180 -4.42 -12.80 3.53
CA LYS A 180 -5.74 -12.15 3.58
C LYS A 180 -6.74 -12.87 2.68
N GLU A 181 -6.37 -13.23 1.44
CA GLU A 181 -7.21 -14.03 0.55
C GLU A 181 -7.54 -15.40 1.17
N ALA A 182 -6.56 -16.09 1.75
CA ALA A 182 -6.76 -17.36 2.44
C ALA A 182 -7.74 -17.25 3.62
N VAL A 183 -7.69 -16.16 4.38
CA VAL A 183 -8.65 -15.89 5.46
C VAL A 183 -10.07 -15.72 4.92
N PHE A 184 -10.26 -15.03 3.78
CA PHE A 184 -11.59 -14.91 3.16
C PHE A 184 -12.11 -16.26 2.67
N ILE A 185 -11.27 -17.09 2.06
CA ILE A 185 -11.64 -18.42 1.57
C ILE A 185 -12.00 -19.35 2.73
N ASP A 186 -11.15 -19.46 3.75
CA ASP A 186 -11.39 -20.34 4.89
C ASP A 186 -12.53 -19.86 5.77
N GLY A 187 -12.70 -18.55 5.90
CA GLY A 187 -13.86 -17.97 6.57
C GLY A 187 -15.16 -18.32 5.85
N ALA A 188 -15.18 -18.31 4.52
CA ALA A 188 -16.35 -18.73 3.74
C ALA A 188 -16.71 -20.21 3.96
N LYS A 189 -15.71 -21.09 4.07
CA LYS A 189 -15.92 -22.51 4.39
C LYS A 189 -16.54 -22.69 5.78
N ARG A 190 -16.05 -21.97 6.79
CA ARG A 190 -16.54 -22.07 8.18
C ARG A 190 -17.91 -21.47 8.39
N LEU A 191 -18.23 -20.38 7.72
CA LEU A 191 -19.48 -19.64 7.87
C LEU A 191 -20.57 -20.14 6.88
N LYS A 192 -20.53 -21.42 6.49
CA LYS A 192 -21.49 -22.07 5.58
C LYS A 192 -21.75 -21.28 4.29
N GLY A 193 -20.69 -20.76 3.67
CA GLY A 193 -20.75 -19.99 2.42
C GLY A 193 -20.87 -18.47 2.60
N LYS A 194 -21.06 -17.95 3.83
CA LYS A 194 -21.00 -16.50 4.09
C LYS A 194 -19.54 -16.06 4.18
N ARG A 195 -19.11 -15.10 3.36
CA ARG A 195 -17.74 -14.56 3.45
C ARG A 195 -17.59 -13.66 4.69
N PRO A 196 -16.43 -13.69 5.38
CA PRO A 196 -16.13 -12.76 6.46
C PRO A 196 -16.36 -11.30 6.04
N ASP A 197 -16.77 -10.48 7.00
CA ASP A 197 -16.80 -9.04 6.81
C ASP A 197 -15.37 -8.49 6.61
N ILE A 198 -15.21 -7.58 5.66
CA ILE A 198 -13.90 -7.00 5.30
C ILE A 198 -13.31 -6.25 6.49
N PHE A 199 -14.17 -5.61 7.30
CA PHE A 199 -13.74 -4.83 8.46
C PHE A 199 -13.18 -5.72 9.57
N VAL A 200 -13.55 -7.01 9.65
CA VAL A 200 -12.90 -7.95 10.59
C VAL A 200 -11.44 -8.15 10.18
N VAL A 201 -11.20 -8.46 8.89
CA VAL A 201 -9.86 -8.71 8.38
C VAL A 201 -8.99 -7.47 8.48
N ASN A 202 -9.53 -6.30 8.13
CA ASN A 202 -8.80 -5.04 8.21
C ASN A 202 -8.55 -4.55 9.62
N SER A 203 -9.52 -4.62 10.52
CA SER A 203 -9.31 -4.14 11.90
C SER A 203 -8.23 -4.96 12.60
N PHE A 204 -8.32 -6.29 12.56
CA PHE A 204 -7.31 -7.14 13.18
C PHE A 204 -5.96 -7.06 12.45
N GLY A 205 -5.95 -7.01 11.11
CA GLY A 205 -4.73 -6.84 10.33
C GLY A 205 -4.00 -5.54 10.67
N SER A 206 -4.70 -4.39 10.56
CA SER A 206 -4.15 -3.07 10.89
C SER A 206 -3.80 -2.93 12.37
N GLY A 207 -4.54 -3.57 13.28
CA GLY A 207 -4.22 -3.57 14.71
C GLY A 207 -2.89 -4.28 15.02
N PHE A 208 -2.68 -5.48 14.47
CA PHE A 208 -1.41 -6.20 14.64
C PHE A 208 -0.28 -5.53 13.86
N GLN A 209 -0.54 -5.02 12.66
CA GLN A 209 0.44 -4.23 11.90
C GLN A 209 0.89 -3.01 12.72
N ALA A 210 -0.04 -2.23 13.28
CA ALA A 210 0.27 -1.07 14.11
C ALA A 210 1.11 -1.47 15.33
N LEU A 211 0.78 -2.59 15.99
CA LEU A 211 1.55 -3.12 17.12
C LEU A 211 3.00 -3.46 16.71
N PHE A 212 3.19 -4.18 15.60
CA PHE A 212 4.53 -4.57 15.15
C PHE A 212 5.32 -3.38 14.59
N VAL A 213 4.68 -2.46 13.87
CA VAL A 213 5.32 -1.20 13.44
C VAL A 213 5.71 -0.36 14.65
N PHE A 214 4.86 -0.33 15.68
CA PHE A 214 5.18 0.33 16.94
C PHE A 214 6.37 -0.34 17.64
N LEU A 215 6.47 -1.66 17.61
CA LEU A 215 7.63 -2.38 18.14
C LEU A 215 8.91 -2.11 17.33
N LEU A 216 8.78 -1.90 16.02
CA LEU A 216 9.89 -1.59 15.10
C LEU A 216 10.22 -0.09 15.02
N LEU A 217 9.44 0.79 15.66
CA LEU A 217 9.68 2.24 15.73
C LEU A 217 11.13 2.64 15.97
N PRO A 218 11.83 2.14 17.01
CA PRO A 218 13.19 2.58 17.30
C PRO A 218 14.16 2.25 16.15
N PHE A 219 13.96 1.12 15.48
CA PHE A 219 14.73 0.73 14.31
C PHE A 219 14.42 1.64 13.10
N LEU A 220 13.14 1.87 12.82
CA LEU A 220 12.69 2.72 11.71
C LEU A 220 13.11 4.18 11.87
N SER A 221 13.07 4.71 13.09
CA SER A 221 13.51 6.05 13.44
C SER A 221 15.01 6.21 13.16
N ASN A 222 15.82 5.25 13.63
CA ASN A 222 17.27 5.29 13.44
C ASN A 222 17.65 5.22 11.94
N LEU A 223 16.97 4.40 11.15
CA LEU A 223 17.17 4.34 9.70
C LEU A 223 16.84 5.65 8.97
N ARG A 224 15.90 6.43 9.51
CA ARG A 224 15.59 7.79 9.02
C ARG A 224 16.53 8.85 9.57
N GLY A 225 17.53 8.48 10.38
CA GLY A 225 18.48 9.40 11.00
C GLY A 225 17.94 10.13 12.23
N ILE A 226 16.77 9.74 12.76
CA ILE A 226 16.14 10.35 13.94
C ILE A 226 16.50 9.52 15.16
N LYS A 227 17.23 10.11 16.11
CA LYS A 227 17.53 9.45 17.39
C LYS A 227 16.23 9.21 18.15
N PHE A 228 16.10 8.05 18.79
CA PHE A 228 14.88 7.69 19.54
C PHE A 228 14.52 8.72 20.63
N ALA A 229 15.51 9.36 21.24
CA ALA A 229 15.29 10.42 22.23
C ALA A 229 14.66 11.70 21.64
N GLU A 230 14.89 11.97 20.35
CA GLU A 230 14.35 13.14 19.63
C GLU A 230 12.99 12.84 19.00
N LEU A 231 12.56 11.56 19.00
CA LEU A 231 11.32 11.13 18.38
C LEU A 231 10.07 11.83 18.95
N PRO A 232 9.91 12.02 20.29
CA PRO A 232 8.75 12.76 20.82
C PRO A 232 8.72 14.21 20.35
N ALA A 233 9.87 14.89 20.33
CA ALA A 233 9.98 16.26 19.83
C ALA A 233 9.67 16.35 18.34
N TYR A 234 10.14 15.38 17.55
CA TYR A 234 9.82 15.26 16.12
C TYR A 234 8.32 15.04 15.87
N LEU A 235 7.67 14.18 16.67
CA LEU A 235 6.23 13.94 16.58
C LEU A 235 5.41 15.18 16.98
N ASN A 236 5.85 15.92 17.99
CA ASN A 236 5.23 17.19 18.37
C ASN A 236 5.33 18.23 17.27
N GLY A 237 6.52 18.41 16.67
CA GLY A 237 6.68 19.33 15.53
C GLY A 237 5.83 18.92 14.31
N GLY A 238 5.70 17.60 14.07
CA GLY A 238 4.77 17.09 13.06
C GLY A 238 3.30 17.39 13.36
N ALA A 239 2.90 17.34 14.64
CA ALA A 239 1.56 17.68 15.09
C ALA A 239 1.27 19.18 14.98
N GLU A 240 2.22 20.04 15.36
CA GLU A 240 2.13 21.49 15.22
C GLU A 240 1.98 21.91 13.76
N CYS A 241 2.79 21.30 12.87
CA CYS A 241 2.68 21.50 11.43
C CYS A 241 1.36 20.97 10.86
N PHE A 242 0.87 19.83 11.34
CA PHE A 242 -0.43 19.29 10.90
C PHE A 242 -1.61 20.16 11.34
N LEU A 243 -1.58 20.68 12.56
CA LEU A 243 -2.60 21.60 13.08
C LEU A 243 -2.47 23.02 12.52
N ASN A 244 -1.42 23.29 11.75
CA ASN A 244 -1.11 24.58 11.14
C ASN A 244 -1.09 25.72 12.19
N VAL A 245 -0.38 25.48 13.30
CA VAL A 245 -0.19 26.49 14.35
C VAL A 245 0.76 27.57 13.81
N ALA A 246 0.29 28.82 13.83
CA ALA A 246 0.89 29.99 13.16
C ALA A 246 2.35 30.33 13.55
N GLU A 247 2.92 29.67 14.56
CA GLU A 247 4.30 29.85 15.03
C GLU A 247 5.27 28.77 14.53
N SER A 248 4.83 27.86 13.65
CA SER A 248 5.71 26.81 13.12
C SER A 248 6.78 27.42 12.18
N PRO A 249 8.09 27.13 12.35
CA PRO A 249 9.17 27.70 11.54
C PRO A 249 9.22 27.18 10.09
N ILE A 250 8.30 26.29 9.71
CA ILE A 250 8.23 25.62 8.40
C ILE A 250 6.88 25.98 7.76
N ASP A 251 6.89 26.32 6.47
CA ASP A 251 5.67 26.55 5.69
C ASP A 251 4.87 25.24 5.57
N CYS A 252 3.85 25.09 6.41
CA CYS A 252 2.95 23.94 6.46
C CYS A 252 1.68 24.14 5.59
N GLY A 253 1.79 24.98 4.55
CA GLY A 253 0.70 25.31 3.64
C GLY A 253 -0.06 24.08 3.11
N GLY A 254 -1.37 24.04 3.36
CA GLY A 254 -2.27 22.96 2.94
C GLY A 254 -2.59 21.91 4.02
N ALA A 255 -1.95 21.96 5.19
CA ALA A 255 -2.38 21.23 6.38
C ALA A 255 -3.55 21.95 7.12
N PRO A 256 -4.46 21.22 7.80
CA PRO A 256 -4.58 19.76 7.91
C PRO A 256 -5.32 19.10 6.73
N PHE A 257 -5.89 19.89 5.82
CA PHE A 257 -6.85 19.39 4.81
C PHE A 257 -6.24 18.37 3.85
N LEU A 258 -5.05 18.63 3.28
CA LEU A 258 -4.41 17.72 2.33
C LEU A 258 -4.05 16.35 2.97
N PRO A 259 -3.38 16.29 4.13
CA PRO A 259 -3.12 15.01 4.78
C PRO A 259 -4.40 14.28 5.21
N LEU A 260 -5.43 15.00 5.66
CA LEU A 260 -6.71 14.38 6.04
C LEU A 260 -7.45 13.80 4.82
N LEU A 261 -7.49 14.54 3.71
CA LEU A 261 -8.06 14.07 2.45
C LEU A 261 -7.29 12.85 1.92
N PHE A 262 -5.96 12.85 2.01
CA PHE A 262 -5.15 11.68 1.70
C PHE A 262 -5.52 10.48 2.57
N ILE A 263 -5.66 10.64 3.89
CA ILE A 263 -6.06 9.54 4.79
C ILE A 263 -7.41 8.97 4.36
N VAL A 264 -8.41 9.83 4.14
CA VAL A 264 -9.77 9.39 3.72
C VAL A 264 -9.72 8.61 2.40
N VAL A 265 -9.02 9.13 1.39
CA VAL A 265 -8.90 8.46 0.08
C VAL A 265 -8.09 7.17 0.19
N ASN A 266 -7.01 7.13 0.99
CA ASN A 266 -6.23 5.92 1.20
C ASN A 266 -7.06 4.82 1.86
N MET A 267 -7.88 5.18 2.86
CA MET A 267 -8.82 4.26 3.49
C MET A 267 -9.86 3.73 2.49
N ALA A 268 -10.45 4.61 1.69
CA ALA A 268 -11.41 4.23 0.66
C ALA A 268 -10.79 3.29 -0.37
N PHE A 269 -9.56 3.59 -0.80
CA PHE A 269 -8.76 2.73 -1.68
C PHE A 269 -8.54 1.34 -1.06
N ASN A 270 -8.05 1.26 0.19
CA ASN A 270 -7.80 -0.02 0.86
C ASN A 270 -9.07 -0.85 1.04
N ILE A 271 -10.19 -0.23 1.41
CA ILE A 271 -11.50 -0.91 1.51
C ILE A 271 -11.92 -1.44 0.15
N SER A 272 -11.82 -0.62 -0.89
CA SER A 272 -12.23 -0.99 -2.26
C SER A 272 -11.35 -2.10 -2.84
N LEU A 273 -10.05 -2.04 -2.60
CA LEU A 273 -9.09 -3.05 -3.01
C LEU A 273 -9.41 -4.39 -2.35
N LEU A 274 -9.67 -4.41 -1.04
CA LEU A 274 -10.04 -5.63 -0.34
C LEU A 274 -11.42 -6.16 -0.69
N ASN A 275 -12.36 -5.27 -1.02
CA ASN A 275 -13.62 -5.69 -1.58
C ASN A 275 -13.39 -6.41 -2.93
N LEU A 276 -12.48 -5.90 -3.77
CA LEU A 276 -12.10 -6.55 -5.01
C LEU A 276 -11.38 -7.89 -4.78
N VAL A 277 -10.46 -7.99 -3.80
CA VAL A 277 -9.85 -9.26 -3.37
C VAL A 277 -10.93 -10.25 -2.94
N LYS A 278 -11.87 -9.79 -2.11
CA LYS A 278 -12.99 -10.59 -1.63
C LYS A 278 -13.86 -11.06 -2.77
N MET A 279 -14.10 -10.27 -3.82
CA MET A 279 -14.94 -10.64 -4.97
C MET A 279 -14.23 -11.54 -5.98
N SER A 280 -12.92 -11.32 -6.21
CA SER A 280 -12.14 -11.93 -7.28
C SER A 280 -10.93 -12.73 -6.74
N SER A 281 -9.74 -12.13 -6.76
CA SER A 281 -8.49 -12.66 -6.19
C SER A 281 -7.54 -11.53 -5.85
N ALA A 282 -6.53 -11.83 -5.03
CA ALA A 282 -5.48 -10.88 -4.69
C ALA A 282 -4.71 -10.39 -5.92
N LEU A 283 -4.48 -11.28 -6.90
CA LEU A 283 -3.78 -10.95 -8.14
C LEU A 283 -4.57 -9.99 -9.03
N VAL A 284 -5.87 -10.21 -9.22
CA VAL A 284 -6.71 -9.30 -10.03
C VAL A 284 -6.76 -7.92 -9.38
N ALA A 285 -6.89 -7.87 -8.06
CA ALA A 285 -6.86 -6.62 -7.31
C ALA A 285 -5.51 -5.89 -7.47
N SER A 286 -4.40 -6.64 -7.42
CA SER A 286 -3.06 -6.07 -7.55
C SER A 286 -2.78 -5.56 -8.96
N LEU A 287 -3.14 -6.33 -10.00
CA LEU A 287 -3.06 -5.90 -11.40
C LEU A 287 -3.91 -4.64 -11.67
N THR A 288 -5.12 -4.59 -11.09
CA THR A 288 -6.01 -3.43 -11.19
C THR A 288 -5.40 -2.20 -10.48
N ALA A 289 -4.74 -2.38 -9.34
CA ALA A 289 -4.03 -1.29 -8.67
C ALA A 289 -2.75 -0.87 -9.44
N THR A 290 -2.10 -1.80 -10.14
CA THR A 290 -0.92 -1.52 -10.98
C THR A 290 -1.30 -0.76 -12.25
N SER A 291 -2.48 -1.01 -12.85
CA SER A 291 -2.92 -0.25 -14.02
C SER A 291 -3.19 1.24 -13.73
N ALA A 292 -3.33 1.61 -12.45
CA ALA A 292 -3.40 3.02 -12.04
C ALA A 292 -2.04 3.74 -12.11
N VAL A 293 -0.92 3.01 -12.20
CA VAL A 293 0.44 3.60 -12.20
C VAL A 293 0.63 4.60 -13.34
N PRO A 294 0.38 4.25 -14.62
CA PRO A 294 0.69 5.15 -15.72
C PRO A 294 -0.21 6.40 -15.71
N ILE A 295 -1.50 6.21 -15.39
CA ILE A 295 -2.47 7.30 -15.23
C ILE A 295 -2.01 8.27 -14.13
N SER A 296 -1.51 7.74 -13.00
CA SER A 296 -1.02 8.58 -11.90
C SER A 296 0.19 9.40 -12.30
N ILE A 297 1.14 8.79 -13.03
CA ILE A 297 2.35 9.49 -13.49
C ILE A 297 1.98 10.58 -14.51
N TYR A 298 1.04 10.29 -15.42
CA TYR A 298 0.50 11.28 -16.34
C TYR A 298 -0.16 12.47 -15.61
N ILE A 299 -0.99 12.22 -14.60
CA ILE A 299 -1.60 13.31 -13.82
C ILE A 299 -0.54 14.09 -13.03
N LEU A 300 0.46 13.41 -12.49
CA LEU A 300 1.56 14.04 -11.75
C LEU A 300 2.54 14.82 -12.62
N SER A 301 2.50 14.64 -13.94
CA SER A 301 3.29 15.42 -14.89
C SER A 301 2.60 16.73 -15.27
N LEU A 302 1.29 16.85 -15.01
CA LEU A 302 0.54 18.10 -15.18
C LEU A 302 0.83 19.07 -14.02
N PRO A 303 0.75 20.39 -14.25
CA PRO A 303 0.85 21.36 -13.17
C PRO A 303 -0.33 21.18 -12.22
N LEU A 304 -0.06 20.76 -10.99
CA LEU A 304 -1.08 20.53 -9.96
C LEU A 304 -1.05 21.67 -8.93
N PRO A 305 -2.18 21.95 -8.26
CA PRO A 305 -2.17 22.82 -7.07
C PRO A 305 -1.08 22.34 -6.11
N TYR A 306 -0.21 23.23 -5.64
CA TYR A 306 0.96 22.96 -4.78
C TYR A 306 2.18 22.27 -5.44
N ILE A 307 2.10 21.85 -6.71
CA ILE A 307 3.25 21.34 -7.49
C ILE A 307 3.25 22.00 -8.88
N PRO A 308 3.79 23.22 -9.01
CA PRO A 308 3.67 24.02 -10.24
C PRO A 308 4.57 23.56 -11.39
N HIS A 309 5.62 22.78 -11.11
CA HIS A 309 6.54 22.27 -12.14
C HIS A 309 6.01 20.94 -12.72
N GLY A 310 5.41 21.01 -13.90
CA GLY A 310 5.12 19.83 -14.71
C GLY A 310 6.40 19.18 -15.24
N ALA A 311 6.35 17.88 -15.53
CA ALA A 311 7.47 17.12 -16.07
C ALA A 311 7.15 16.69 -17.50
N GLU A 312 8.13 16.78 -18.42
CA GLU A 312 7.97 16.21 -19.76
C GLU A 312 8.09 14.69 -19.71
N LEU A 313 7.11 14.00 -20.31
CA LEU A 313 7.06 12.54 -20.37
C LEU A 313 7.80 12.05 -21.62
N SER A 314 8.70 11.08 -21.44
CA SER A 314 9.41 10.46 -22.58
C SER A 314 8.48 9.59 -23.43
N MET A 315 8.80 9.44 -24.71
CA MET A 315 8.02 8.56 -25.62
C MET A 315 8.03 7.10 -25.18
N SER A 316 9.14 6.63 -24.62
CA SER A 316 9.26 5.28 -24.06
C SER A 316 8.44 5.09 -22.77
N PHE A 317 8.19 6.16 -21.99
CA PHE A 317 7.20 6.12 -20.90
C PHE A 317 5.79 5.90 -21.46
N ILE A 318 5.42 6.60 -22.54
CA ILE A 318 4.11 6.44 -23.19
C ILE A 318 3.95 5.01 -23.74
N ILE A 319 4.98 4.46 -24.37
CA ILE A 319 4.95 3.09 -24.88
C ILE A 319 4.88 2.06 -23.74
N GLY A 320 5.58 2.28 -22.63
CA GLY A 320 5.48 1.41 -21.45
C GLY A 320 4.16 1.52 -20.69
N ALA A 321 3.41 2.61 -20.89
CA ALA A 321 2.13 2.88 -20.27
C ALA A 321 0.93 2.26 -20.99
N VAL A 322 1.04 2.06 -22.32
CA VAL A 322 0.02 1.49 -23.22
C VAL A 322 0.11 -0.03 -23.23
#